data_AF-A0A6H9K884-F1
#
_entry.id   AF-A0A6H9K884-F1
#
_cell.length_a   1.000
_cell.length_b   1.000
_cell.length_c   1.000
_cell.angle_alpha   90.00
_cell.angle_beta   90.00
_cell.angle_gamma   90.00
#
_symmetry.space_group_name_H-M   'P 1'
#
loop_
_entity.id
_entity.type
_entity.pdbx_description
1 polymer ?
#
loop_
_entity_poly.entity_id
_entity_poly.type
_entity_poly.pdbx_seq_one_letter_code
_entity_poly.pdbx_strand_id
1 'polypeptide(L)'
;MQHIDNDTIEQIWESMNYLTIDESMILVNQMTKEHPLIVAYLMTAGEDMLSKDERELLIYLGMVVWKIMTQLSGPLPAVTNETLEAAEDRNIQMLEYLEGEPEEEFLNTVGVLIENYNQSEILRYVVEAIIEDDDDSVYIGDEAKGTMLLCIKTVIDSFDTIEAEKVA
;
A
#
# COMPACT_ATOMS: atom_id res chain seq x y z
N MET A 1 11.03 3.41 -10.48
CA MET A 1 10.43 2.22 -11.14
C MET A 1 9.89 2.61 -12.52
N GLN A 2 9.57 1.69 -13.44
CA GLN A 2 8.90 2.05 -14.72
C GLN A 2 7.41 2.37 -14.48
N HIS A 3 6.84 3.27 -15.31
CA HIS A 3 5.41 3.59 -15.31
C HIS A 3 4.58 2.33 -15.62
N ILE A 4 3.51 2.12 -14.86
CA ILE A 4 2.67 0.92 -14.91
C ILE A 4 1.46 1.19 -15.79
N ASP A 5 1.04 0.19 -16.56
CA ASP A 5 -0.23 0.23 -17.30
C ASP A 5 -1.35 -0.36 -16.45
N ASN A 6 -2.50 0.30 -16.40
CA ASN A 6 -3.61 -0.06 -15.50
C ASN A 6 -4.06 -1.52 -15.69
N ASP A 7 -4.11 -1.98 -16.95
CA ASP A 7 -4.51 -3.35 -17.31
C ASP A 7 -3.66 -4.42 -16.60
N THR A 8 -2.39 -4.13 -16.30
CA THR A 8 -1.50 -5.08 -15.58
C THR A 8 -1.85 -5.15 -14.10
N ILE A 9 -2.18 -4.01 -13.47
CA ILE A 9 -2.58 -3.94 -12.07
C ILE A 9 -3.90 -4.71 -11.88
N GLU A 10 -4.88 -4.43 -12.75
CA GLU A 10 -6.19 -5.09 -12.74
C GLU A 10 -6.06 -6.61 -12.91
N GLN A 11 -5.26 -7.09 -13.87
CA GLN A 11 -5.03 -8.53 -14.06
C GLN A 11 -4.42 -9.22 -12.84
N ILE A 12 -3.46 -8.57 -12.17
CA ILE A 12 -2.86 -9.13 -10.96
C ILE A 12 -3.89 -9.20 -9.85
N TRP A 13 -4.67 -8.13 -9.65
CA TRP A 13 -5.71 -8.10 -8.65
C TRP A 13 -6.78 -9.16 -8.89
N GLU A 14 -7.29 -9.27 -10.11
CA GLU A 14 -8.25 -10.32 -10.48
C GLU A 14 -7.66 -11.70 -10.18
N SER A 15 -6.39 -11.95 -10.54
CA SER A 15 -5.74 -13.23 -10.23
C SER A 15 -5.66 -13.53 -8.73
N MET A 16 -5.49 -12.49 -7.89
CA MET A 16 -5.44 -12.61 -6.43
C MET A 16 -6.81 -12.99 -5.85
N ASN A 17 -7.91 -12.50 -6.43
CA ASN A 17 -9.28 -12.84 -6.02
C ASN A 17 -9.65 -14.31 -6.30
N TYR A 18 -8.99 -14.95 -7.26
CA TYR A 18 -9.26 -16.35 -7.65
C TYR A 18 -8.31 -17.36 -7.00
N LEU A 19 -7.42 -16.94 -6.11
CA LEU A 19 -6.51 -17.85 -5.42
C LEU A 19 -7.28 -18.83 -4.53
N THR A 20 -6.91 -20.11 -4.64
CA THR A 20 -7.34 -21.12 -3.67
C THR A 20 -6.67 -20.89 -2.32
N ILE A 21 -7.23 -21.50 -1.27
CA ILE A 21 -6.66 -21.44 0.09
C ILE A 21 -5.18 -21.88 0.10
N ASP A 22 -4.84 -22.96 -0.61
CA ASP A 22 -3.48 -23.48 -0.68
C ASP A 22 -2.53 -22.49 -1.38
N GLU A 23 -2.99 -21.86 -2.46
CA GLU A 23 -2.20 -20.85 -3.19
C GLU A 23 -2.00 -19.58 -2.34
N SER A 24 -3.02 -19.13 -1.63
CA SER A 24 -2.93 -18.01 -0.67
C SER A 24 -1.92 -18.32 0.45
N MET A 25 -1.93 -19.55 0.99
CA MET A 25 -0.93 -19.96 1.98
C MET A 25 0.49 -19.99 1.42
N ILE A 26 0.68 -20.44 0.17
CA ILE A 26 1.99 -20.39 -0.50
C ILE A 26 2.45 -18.94 -0.62
N LEU A 27 1.55 -18.04 -1.02
CA LEU A 27 1.85 -16.63 -1.23
C LEU A 27 2.24 -15.92 0.08
N VAL A 28 1.48 -16.13 1.15
CA VAL A 28 1.79 -15.61 2.50
C VAL A 28 3.17 -16.11 2.95
N ASN A 29 3.44 -17.41 2.78
CA ASN A 29 4.73 -17.99 3.13
C ASN A 29 5.89 -17.41 2.31
N GLN A 30 5.64 -17.08 1.04
CA GLN A 30 6.63 -16.43 0.17
C GLN A 30 6.93 -15.01 0.65
N MET A 31 5.90 -14.18 0.83
CA MET A 31 6.07 -12.80 1.30
C MET A 31 6.72 -12.76 2.69
N THR A 32 6.37 -13.68 3.60
CA THR A 32 6.98 -13.76 4.93
C THR A 32 8.48 -14.08 4.88
N LYS A 33 8.92 -14.87 3.89
CA LYS A 33 10.35 -15.20 3.70
C LYS A 33 11.11 -14.05 3.05
N GLU A 34 10.50 -13.38 2.08
CA GLU A 34 11.15 -12.31 1.30
C GLU A 34 11.13 -10.96 2.04
N HIS A 35 10.03 -10.63 2.70
CA HIS A 35 9.79 -9.35 3.39
C HIS A 35 9.16 -9.53 4.78
N PRO A 36 9.84 -10.20 5.72
CA PRO A 36 9.31 -10.45 7.06
C PRO A 36 8.97 -9.17 7.83
N LEU A 37 9.72 -8.08 7.63
CA LEU A 37 9.44 -6.79 8.29
C LEU A 37 8.14 -6.15 7.81
N ILE A 38 7.82 -6.22 6.51
CA ILE A 38 6.56 -5.71 5.98
C ILE A 38 5.38 -6.53 6.50
N VAL A 39 5.53 -7.87 6.54
CA VAL A 39 4.49 -8.73 7.12
C VAL A 39 4.28 -8.41 8.59
N ALA A 40 5.36 -8.27 9.37
CA ALA A 40 5.27 -7.91 10.78
C ALA A 40 4.58 -6.55 10.97
N TYR A 41 4.98 -5.54 10.18
CA TYR A 41 4.34 -4.22 10.16
C TYR A 41 2.83 -4.32 9.91
N LEU A 42 2.41 -4.98 8.84
CA LEU A 42 0.98 -5.14 8.49
C LEU A 42 0.20 -5.92 9.55
N MET A 43 0.82 -6.88 10.25
CA MET A 43 0.15 -7.61 11.33
C MET A 43 -0.10 -6.75 12.56
N THR A 44 0.78 -5.79 12.85
CA THR A 44 0.68 -4.90 14.02
C THR A 44 0.05 -3.55 13.70
N ALA A 45 0.04 -3.14 12.42
CA ALA A 45 -0.49 -1.88 11.97
C ALA A 45 -1.99 -1.78 12.27
N GLY A 46 -2.38 -0.65 12.87
CA GLY A 46 -3.78 -0.37 13.21
C GLY A 46 -4.39 -1.34 14.22
N GLU A 47 -3.62 -2.08 15.04
CA GLU A 47 -4.17 -3.05 16.00
C GLU A 47 -5.17 -2.44 16.98
N ASP A 48 -4.98 -1.17 17.36
CA ASP A 48 -5.88 -0.42 18.25
C ASP A 48 -6.95 0.40 17.50
N MET A 49 -6.87 0.50 16.17
CA MET A 49 -7.68 1.40 15.33
C MET A 49 -8.57 0.68 14.32
N LEU A 50 -8.22 -0.55 13.96
CA LEU A 50 -8.89 -1.33 12.93
C LEU A 50 -9.58 -2.54 13.55
N SER A 51 -10.78 -2.82 13.09
CA SER A 51 -11.47 -4.07 13.35
C SER A 51 -10.71 -5.25 12.75
N LYS A 52 -11.12 -6.46 13.14
CA LYS A 52 -10.51 -7.68 12.62
C LYS A 52 -10.62 -7.77 11.09
N ASP A 53 -11.79 -7.45 10.53
CA ASP A 53 -12.05 -7.56 9.09
C ASP A 53 -11.24 -6.51 8.32
N GLU A 54 -11.14 -5.28 8.83
CA GLU A 54 -10.30 -4.22 8.25
C GLU A 54 -8.81 -4.59 8.29
N ARG A 55 -8.33 -5.26 9.34
CA ARG A 55 -6.95 -5.76 9.41
C ARG A 55 -6.69 -6.90 8.43
N GLU A 56 -7.64 -7.82 8.28
CA GLU A 56 -7.54 -8.88 7.26
C GLU A 56 -7.48 -8.28 5.85
N LEU A 57 -8.30 -7.26 5.58
CA LEU A 57 -8.25 -6.50 4.33
C LEU A 57 -6.92 -5.75 4.16
N LEU A 58 -6.41 -5.09 5.20
CA LEU A 58 -5.11 -4.40 5.16
C LEU A 58 -3.98 -5.34 4.76
N ILE A 59 -3.92 -6.53 5.36
CA ILE A 59 -2.92 -7.55 5.04
C ILE A 59 -3.10 -8.02 3.59
N TYR A 60 -4.33 -8.24 3.15
CA TYR A 60 -4.64 -8.59 1.75
C TYR A 60 -4.12 -7.53 0.76
N LEU A 61 -4.45 -6.25 0.99
CA LEU A 61 -3.99 -5.14 0.16
C LEU A 61 -2.46 -5.08 0.11
N GLY A 62 -1.79 -5.27 1.25
CA GLY A 62 -0.32 -5.32 1.31
C GLY A 62 0.27 -6.46 0.47
N MET A 63 -0.37 -7.64 0.46
CA MET A 63 0.04 -8.76 -0.42
C MET A 63 -0.17 -8.43 -1.89
N VAL A 64 -1.28 -7.80 -2.26
CA VAL A 64 -1.54 -7.42 -3.65
C VAL A 64 -0.51 -6.39 -4.13
N VAL A 65 -0.24 -5.36 -3.33
CA VAL A 65 0.82 -4.36 -3.61
C VAL A 65 2.17 -5.02 -3.82
N TRP A 66 2.59 -5.89 -2.89
CA TRP A 66 3.85 -6.63 -3.04
C TRP A 66 3.86 -7.45 -4.35
N LYS A 67 2.74 -8.08 -4.71
CA LYS A 67 2.66 -8.89 -5.93
C LYS A 67 2.74 -8.05 -7.20
N ILE A 68 2.05 -6.92 -7.25
CA ILE A 68 2.12 -5.94 -8.34
C ILE A 68 3.58 -5.49 -8.50
N MET A 69 4.20 -4.97 -7.43
CA MET A 69 5.54 -4.42 -7.49
C MET A 69 6.60 -5.49 -7.84
N THR A 70 6.44 -6.72 -7.37
CA THR A 70 7.33 -7.84 -7.71
C THR A 70 7.19 -8.28 -9.16
N GLN A 71 5.99 -8.27 -9.74
CA GLN A 71 5.81 -8.61 -11.15
C GLN A 71 6.42 -7.56 -12.09
N LEU A 72 6.43 -6.29 -11.67
CA LEU A 72 6.91 -5.17 -12.48
C LEU A 72 8.44 -5.05 -12.46
N SER A 73 9.03 -5.18 -11.27
CA SER A 73 10.47 -4.92 -11.07
C SER A 73 11.30 -6.18 -10.88
N GLY A 74 10.65 -7.35 -10.86
CA GLY A 74 11.26 -8.59 -10.40
C GLY A 74 11.37 -8.63 -8.87
N PRO A 75 12.24 -9.50 -8.32
CA PRO A 75 12.41 -9.63 -6.88
C PRO A 75 12.73 -8.30 -6.21
N LEU A 76 11.86 -7.87 -5.30
CA LEU A 76 12.05 -6.64 -4.56
C LEU A 76 13.17 -6.82 -3.53
N PRO A 77 14.00 -5.79 -3.31
CA PRO A 77 15.04 -5.81 -2.29
C PRO A 77 14.41 -5.87 -0.90
N ALA A 78 15.12 -6.48 0.05
CA ALA A 78 14.64 -6.59 1.42
C ALA A 78 14.48 -5.20 2.05
N VAL A 79 13.29 -4.93 2.58
CA VAL A 79 13.01 -3.74 3.39
C VAL A 79 13.73 -3.89 4.73
N THR A 80 14.37 -2.83 5.18
CA THR A 80 15.01 -2.69 6.49
C THR A 80 14.15 -1.84 7.42
N ASN A 81 14.44 -1.86 8.73
CA ASN A 81 13.78 -0.94 9.67
C ASN A 81 14.02 0.53 9.27
N GLU A 82 15.25 0.89 8.89
CA GLU A 82 15.60 2.26 8.51
C GLU A 82 14.76 2.75 7.32
N THR A 83 14.60 1.90 6.28
CA THR A 83 13.80 2.24 5.11
C THR A 83 12.30 2.32 5.41
N LEU A 84 11.80 1.45 6.31
CA LEU A 84 10.40 1.44 6.71
C LEU A 84 10.06 2.66 7.57
N GLU A 85 10.87 2.93 8.60
CA GLU A 85 10.74 4.10 9.48
C GLU A 85 10.84 5.40 8.66
N ALA A 86 11.80 5.51 7.74
CA ALA A 86 11.93 6.69 6.88
C ALA A 86 10.75 6.85 5.90
N ALA A 87 10.09 5.77 5.47
CA ALA A 87 8.88 5.84 4.67
C ALA A 87 7.69 6.32 5.52
N GLU A 88 7.53 5.75 6.72
CA GLU A 88 6.48 6.12 7.65
C GLU A 88 6.59 7.57 8.11
N ASP A 89 7.78 8.02 8.52
CA ASP A 89 8.05 9.40 8.93
C ASP A 89 7.71 10.40 7.83
N ARG A 90 8.09 10.11 6.56
CA ARG A 90 7.75 10.96 5.42
C ARG A 90 6.23 11.06 5.22
N ASN A 91 5.53 9.95 5.40
CA ASN A 91 4.07 9.92 5.23
C ASN A 91 3.35 10.64 6.37
N ILE A 92 3.82 10.51 7.60
CA ILE A 92 3.31 11.27 8.76
C ILE A 92 3.55 12.76 8.54
N GLN A 93 4.76 13.18 8.16
CA GLN A 93 5.07 14.58 7.88
C GLN A 93 4.22 15.16 6.74
N MET A 94 3.94 14.36 5.70
CA MET A 94 3.03 14.74 4.63
C MET A 94 1.61 14.99 5.16
N LEU A 95 1.10 14.13 6.04
CA LEU A 95 -0.22 14.31 6.66
C LEU A 95 -0.27 15.55 7.56
N GLU A 96 0.76 15.77 8.40
CA GLU A 96 0.87 16.97 9.24
C GLU A 96 0.90 18.25 8.40
N TYR A 97 1.61 18.22 7.27
CA TYR A 97 1.62 19.32 6.31
C TYR A 97 0.23 19.58 5.72
N LEU A 98 -0.47 18.54 5.28
CA LEU A 98 -1.82 18.63 4.72
C LEU A 98 -2.87 19.10 5.74
N GLU A 99 -2.72 18.74 7.02
CA GLU A 99 -3.61 19.21 8.10
C GLU A 99 -3.48 20.74 8.31
N GLY A 100 -2.30 21.30 8.05
CA GLY A 100 -2.03 22.74 8.15
C GLY A 100 -2.42 23.56 6.91
N GLU A 101 -2.76 22.92 5.80
CA GLU A 101 -3.09 23.59 4.54
C GLU A 101 -4.48 24.27 4.60
N PRO A 102 -4.62 25.49 4.06
CA PRO A 102 -5.93 26.12 3.90
C PRO A 102 -6.87 25.24 3.06
N GLU A 103 -8.16 25.18 3.42
CA GLU A 103 -9.18 24.40 2.71
C GLU A 103 -9.23 24.73 1.20
N GLU A 104 -8.97 25.98 0.82
CA GLU A 104 -8.93 26.44 -0.57
C GLU A 104 -7.73 25.93 -1.37
N GLU A 105 -6.61 25.61 -0.69
CA GLU A 105 -5.38 25.09 -1.30
C GLU A 105 -5.30 23.56 -1.22
N PHE A 106 -5.98 22.94 -0.25
CA PHE A 106 -5.91 21.51 0.05
C PHE A 106 -6.04 20.60 -1.18
N LEU A 107 -7.09 20.77 -1.99
CA LEU A 107 -7.31 19.92 -3.16
C LEU A 107 -6.22 20.08 -4.23
N ASN A 108 -5.69 21.30 -4.39
CA ASN A 108 -4.60 21.56 -5.32
C ASN A 108 -3.30 20.92 -4.82
N THR A 109 -3.00 21.07 -3.54
CA THR A 109 -1.82 20.48 -2.90
C THR A 109 -1.85 18.95 -2.99
N VAL A 110 -2.99 18.32 -2.68
CA VAL A 110 -3.17 16.86 -2.85
C VAL A 110 -3.00 16.45 -4.31
N GLY A 111 -3.58 17.19 -5.26
CA GLY A 111 -3.43 16.92 -6.68
C GLY A 111 -1.97 16.89 -7.12
N VAL A 112 -1.18 17.90 -6.72
CA VAL A 112 0.26 17.96 -7.02
C VAL A 112 1.03 16.79 -6.38
N LEU A 113 0.69 16.40 -5.15
CA LEU A 113 1.32 15.25 -4.49
C LEU A 113 1.07 13.94 -5.26
N ILE A 114 -0.17 13.72 -5.71
CA ILE A 114 -0.55 12.52 -6.48
C ILE A 114 0.13 12.52 -7.85
N GLU A 115 0.13 13.64 -8.57
CA GLU A 115 0.75 13.76 -9.90
C GLU A 115 2.25 13.48 -9.89
N ASN A 116 2.94 13.83 -8.80
CA ASN A 116 4.38 13.60 -8.65
C ASN A 116 4.73 12.28 -7.95
N TYR A 117 3.73 11.49 -7.57
CA TYR A 117 3.96 10.24 -6.88
C TYR A 117 4.32 9.13 -7.88
N ASN A 118 5.51 8.54 -7.72
CA ASN A 118 6.05 7.57 -8.68
C ASN A 118 5.19 6.29 -8.82
N GLN A 119 4.42 5.94 -7.78
CA GLN A 119 3.53 4.77 -7.75
C GLN A 119 2.05 5.19 -7.73
N SER A 120 1.70 6.29 -8.40
CA SER A 120 0.36 6.88 -8.44
C SER A 120 -0.73 5.89 -8.87
N GLU A 121 -0.46 5.03 -9.85
CA GLU A 121 -1.43 4.02 -10.30
C GLU A 121 -1.71 2.94 -9.24
N ILE A 122 -0.67 2.47 -8.53
CA ILE A 122 -0.86 1.51 -7.42
C ILE A 122 -1.64 2.17 -6.29
N LEU A 123 -1.29 3.42 -5.95
CA LEU A 123 -1.97 4.17 -4.90
C LEU A 123 -3.44 4.43 -5.26
N ARG A 124 -3.72 4.82 -6.51
CA ARG A 124 -5.08 5.00 -7.02
C ARG A 124 -5.91 3.73 -6.84
N TYR A 125 -5.36 2.59 -7.22
CA TYR A 125 -6.04 1.30 -7.08
C TYR A 125 -6.36 0.99 -5.60
N VAL A 126 -5.40 1.20 -4.70
CA VAL A 126 -5.59 0.99 -3.26
C VAL A 126 -6.66 1.95 -2.70
N VAL A 127 -6.68 3.20 -3.17
CA VAL A 127 -7.69 4.19 -2.80
C VAL A 127 -9.07 3.75 -3.25
N GLU A 128 -9.22 3.31 -4.50
CA GLU A 128 -10.48 2.75 -5.03
C GLU A 128 -10.93 1.58 -4.15
N ALA A 129 -10.05 0.61 -3.86
CA ALA A 129 -10.38 -0.56 -3.05
C ALA A 129 -10.75 -0.27 -1.57
N ILE A 130 -10.30 0.85 -1.00
CA ILE A 130 -10.61 1.26 0.38
C ILE A 130 -11.85 2.17 0.43
N ILE A 131 -12.07 2.99 -0.60
CA ILE A 131 -13.14 3.99 -0.60
C ILE A 131 -14.44 3.43 -1.17
N GLU A 132 -14.37 2.54 -2.16
CA GLU A 132 -15.55 1.94 -2.79
C GLU A 132 -16.25 0.97 -1.82
N ASP A 133 -17.42 1.38 -1.33
CA ASP A 133 -18.34 0.54 -0.57
C ASP A 133 -19.20 -0.26 -1.58
N ASP A 134 -18.69 -1.42 -2.01
CA ASP A 134 -19.52 -2.42 -2.70
C ASP A 134 -20.36 -3.19 -1.68
N ASP A 135 -21.60 -3.55 -2.02
CA ASP A 135 -22.55 -4.23 -1.10
C ASP A 135 -22.03 -5.58 -0.54
N ASP A 136 -21.04 -6.19 -1.20
CA ASP A 136 -20.38 -7.45 -0.78
C ASP A 136 -19.02 -7.21 -0.08
N SER A 137 -18.60 -5.96 0.11
CA SER A 137 -17.30 -5.59 0.68
C SER A 137 -17.34 -5.37 2.19
N VAL A 138 -16.16 -5.38 2.82
CA VAL A 138 -16.02 -5.03 4.25
C VAL A 138 -16.32 -3.54 4.38
N TYR A 139 -17.30 -3.17 5.20
CA TYR A 139 -17.54 -1.76 5.54
C TYR A 139 -16.33 -1.19 6.29
N ILE A 140 -15.77 -0.11 5.77
CA ILE A 140 -14.61 0.57 6.36
C ILE A 140 -15.06 1.94 6.85
N GLY A 141 -14.83 2.23 8.14
CA GLY A 141 -15.14 3.57 8.68
C GLY A 141 -14.16 4.63 8.16
N ASP A 142 -14.55 5.92 8.13
CA ASP A 142 -13.71 7.00 7.59
C ASP A 142 -12.31 7.07 8.25
N GLU A 143 -12.23 6.88 9.58
CA GLU A 143 -10.96 6.85 10.32
C GLU A 143 -10.10 5.63 9.96
N ALA A 144 -10.75 4.48 9.74
CA ALA A 144 -10.09 3.26 9.27
C ALA A 144 -9.59 3.41 7.82
N LYS A 145 -10.35 4.07 6.93
CA LYS A 145 -9.93 4.36 5.55
C LYS A 145 -8.62 5.15 5.55
N GLY A 146 -8.53 6.21 6.36
CA GLY A 146 -7.31 7.00 6.51
C GLY A 146 -6.12 6.18 7.06
N THR A 147 -6.37 5.38 8.09
CA THR A 147 -5.35 4.51 8.71
C THR A 147 -4.81 3.48 7.71
N MET A 148 -5.69 2.80 6.99
CA MET A 148 -5.32 1.79 6.00
C MET A 148 -4.55 2.39 4.83
N LEU A 149 -4.98 3.55 4.33
CA LEU A 149 -4.28 4.27 3.27
C LEU A 149 -2.85 4.64 3.68
N LEU A 150 -2.67 5.16 4.90
CA LEU A 150 -1.34 5.48 5.43
C LEU A 150 -0.46 4.23 5.50
N CYS A 151 -0.98 3.13 6.04
CA CYS A 151 -0.23 1.88 6.18
C CYS A 151 0.21 1.33 4.82
N ILE A 152 -0.70 1.26 3.84
CA ILE A 152 -0.37 0.75 2.51
C ILE A 152 0.57 1.69 1.76
N LYS A 153 0.37 3.02 1.87
CA LYS A 153 1.31 3.99 1.29
C LYS A 153 2.72 3.78 1.82
N THR A 154 2.88 3.60 3.13
CA THR A 154 4.17 3.29 3.76
C THR A 154 4.81 2.02 3.20
N VAL A 155 4.03 0.98 2.93
CA VAL A 155 4.52 -0.24 2.27
C VAL A 155 4.98 0.03 0.83
N ILE A 156 4.19 0.76 0.04
CA ILE A 156 4.56 1.12 -1.34
C ILE A 156 5.87 1.93 -1.35
N ASP A 157 5.97 2.95 -0.49
CA ASP A 157 7.15 3.81 -0.37
C ASP A 157 8.39 3.03 0.08
N SER A 158 8.22 2.06 0.98
CA SER A 158 9.31 1.21 1.45
C SER A 158 9.90 0.39 0.30
N PHE A 159 9.06 -0.10 -0.61
CA PHE A 159 9.52 -0.83 -1.79
C PHE A 159 10.07 0.09 -2.90
N ASP A 160 9.49 1.28 -3.08
CA ASP A 160 9.91 2.22 -4.13
C ASP A 160 11.25 2.91 -3.83
N THR A 161 11.48 3.28 -2.57
CA THR A 161 12.70 4.00 -2.15
C THR A 161 13.96 3.19 -2.43
N ILE A 162 13.90 1.86 -2.25
CA ILE A 162 15.05 0.99 -2.47
C ILE A 162 15.36 0.82 -3.96
N GLU A 163 14.37 0.97 -4.84
CA GLU A 163 14.59 0.94 -6.29
C GLU A 163 15.18 2.26 -6.81
N ALA A 164 14.85 3.40 -6.20
CA ALA A 164 15.45 4.70 -6.55
C ALA A 164 16.97 4.73 -6.26
N GLU A 165 17.42 4.08 -5.18
CA GLU A 165 18.83 3.99 -4.80
C GLU A 165 19.67 3.09 -5.74
N LYS A 166 19.05 2.21 -6.54
CA LYS A 166 19.76 1.35 -7.51
C LYS A 166 20.05 2.06 -8.84
N VAL A 167 19.35 3.15 -9.14
CA VAL A 167 19.46 3.91 -10.40
C VAL A 167 20.34 5.17 -10.22
N ALA A 168 20.68 5.52 -8.98
CA ALA A 168 21.59 6.61 -8.62
C ALA A 168 23.06 6.15 -8.52
#